data_AF-A0A6G0YH38-F1
#
_entry.id   AF-A0A6G0YH38-F1
#
_cell.length_a   1.000
_cell.length_b   1.000
_cell.length_c   1.000
_cell.angle_alpha   90.00
_cell.angle_beta   90.00
_cell.angle_gamma   90.00
#
_symmetry.space_group_name_H-M   'P 1'
#
loop_
_entity.id
_entity.type
_entity.pdbx_description
1 polymer ?
#
loop_
_entity_poly.entity_id
_entity_poly.type
_entity_poly.pdbx_seq_one_letter_code
_entity_poly.pdbx_strand_id
1 'polypeptide(L)'
;MCIESLKCLITSEGRIGKEADLVQAKTKGYLTYPDSNLYTIIKQLEECFALNASSNDVFESTCNEFFTRNLNIKFNFTIQEHQKEMLTNIVSYYITMRMR
;
A
#
# COMPACT_ATOMS: atom_id res chain seq x y z
N MET A 1 2.99 1.36 -18.85
CA MET A 1 4.05 0.77 -18.00
C MET A 1 3.40 0.29 -16.70
N CYS A 2 3.57 -0.96 -16.23
CA CYS A 2 2.74 -1.51 -15.13
C CYS A 2 2.78 -0.69 -13.82
N ILE A 3 3.90 0.00 -13.55
CA ILE A 3 4.08 0.95 -12.44
C ILE A 3 3.07 2.11 -12.47
N GLU A 4 2.59 2.51 -13.64
CA GLU A 4 1.58 3.56 -13.76
C GLU A 4 0.25 3.15 -13.15
N SER A 5 -0.04 1.85 -13.00
CA SER A 5 -1.25 1.37 -12.30
C SER A 5 -1.20 1.63 -10.79
N LEU A 6 0.01 1.77 -10.24
CA LEU A 6 0.25 2.22 -8.87
C LEU A 6 0.37 3.74 -8.79
N LYS A 7 0.39 4.45 -9.92
CA LYS A 7 0.37 5.91 -9.98
C LYS A 7 -1.03 6.39 -10.38
N CYS A 8 -1.77 7.01 -9.48
CA CYS A 8 -2.76 8.00 -9.81
C CYS A 8 -2.09 9.09 -10.66
N LEU A 9 -2.09 8.90 -11.99
CA LEU A 9 -1.76 9.91 -12.99
C LEU A 9 -2.77 11.08 -13.02
N ILE A 10 -3.67 11.13 -12.04
CA ILE A 10 -4.74 12.10 -11.92
C ILE A 10 -4.53 12.88 -10.61
N THR A 11 -3.56 13.79 -10.61
CA THR A 11 -3.90 15.15 -10.15
C THR A 11 -4.55 15.87 -11.33
N SER A 12 -5.74 15.42 -11.76
CA SER A 12 -6.64 16.35 -12.43
C SER A 12 -7.03 17.35 -11.33
N GLU A 13 -6.42 18.53 -11.40
CA GLU A 13 -6.79 19.71 -10.63
C GLU A 13 -6.51 19.63 -9.12
N GLY A 14 -5.23 19.81 -8.75
CA GLY A 14 -4.86 20.65 -7.60
C GLY A 14 -5.36 20.28 -6.20
N ARG A 15 -5.89 19.08 -5.97
CA ARG A 15 -6.34 18.64 -4.64
C ARG A 15 -5.46 17.50 -4.14
N ILE A 16 -4.45 17.91 -3.40
CA ILE A 16 -3.67 17.04 -2.53
C ILE A 16 -4.62 16.62 -1.39
N GLY A 17 -4.90 15.32 -1.28
CA GLY A 17 -5.77 14.78 -0.23
C GLY A 17 -5.15 14.96 1.17
N LYS A 18 -5.97 14.88 2.23
CA LYS A 18 -5.52 15.05 3.63
C LYS A 18 -4.38 14.10 4.02
N GLU A 19 -4.30 12.96 3.33
CA GLU A 19 -3.29 11.93 3.47
C GLU A 19 -1.87 12.44 3.17
N ALA A 20 -1.75 13.54 2.42
CA ALA A 20 -0.48 14.17 2.05
C ALA A 20 -0.15 15.41 2.89
N ASP A 21 -1.05 15.88 3.77
CA ASP A 21 -0.83 17.05 4.63
C ASP A 21 0.40 16.86 5.52
N LEU A 22 0.59 15.66 6.08
CA LEU A 22 1.74 15.32 6.93
C LEU A 22 3.06 15.30 6.15
N VAL A 23 3.05 14.82 4.90
CA VAL A 23 4.24 14.77 4.04
C VAL A 23 4.66 16.19 3.67
N GLN A 24 3.70 17.04 3.30
CA GLN A 24 3.95 18.45 3.00
C GLN A 24 4.50 19.20 4.22
N ALA A 25 3.86 19.03 5.38
CA ALA A 25 4.26 19.67 6.63
C ALA A 25 5.67 19.27 7.07
N LYS A 26 6.07 18.00 6.87
CA LYS A 26 7.37 17.50 7.31
C LYS A 26 8.51 17.75 6.33
N THR A 27 8.25 17.80 5.03
CA THR A 27 9.34 17.63 4.04
C THR A 27 9.48 18.74 3.01
N LYS A 28 8.72 19.83 3.11
CA LYS A 28 8.76 20.97 2.16
C LYS A 28 8.67 20.52 0.68
N GLY A 29 8.10 19.35 0.40
CA GLY A 29 7.93 18.79 -0.95
C GLY A 29 9.02 17.84 -1.46
N TYR A 30 10.01 17.44 -0.64
CA TYR A 30 11.11 16.56 -1.09
C TYR A 30 10.85 15.05 -0.94
N LEU A 31 9.79 14.63 -0.23
CA LEU A 31 9.37 13.22 -0.22
C LEU A 31 8.38 12.92 -1.33
N THR A 32 8.49 11.72 -1.88
CA THR A 32 7.53 11.17 -2.84
C THR A 32 6.18 11.00 -2.15
N TYR A 33 5.12 11.58 -2.73
CA TYR A 33 3.76 11.37 -2.25
C TYR A 33 3.39 9.89 -2.43
N PRO A 34 2.91 9.19 -1.37
CA PRO A 34 2.36 7.86 -1.56
C PRO A 34 1.13 7.99 -2.45
N ASP A 35 1.09 7.17 -3.48
CA ASP A 35 -0.06 7.11 -4.36
C ASP A 35 -1.33 6.76 -3.60
N SER A 36 -2.50 7.30 -3.97
CA SER A 36 -3.77 6.97 -3.31
C SER A 36 -4.03 5.46 -3.22
N ASN A 37 -3.61 4.70 -4.23
CA ASN A 37 -3.71 3.24 -4.24
C ASN A 37 -2.70 2.60 -3.29
N LEU A 38 -1.43 3.02 -3.32
CA LEU A 38 -0.39 2.49 -2.43
C LEU A 38 -0.71 2.81 -0.96
N TYR A 39 -1.19 4.01 -0.66
CA TYR A 39 -1.65 4.40 0.67
C TYR A 39 -2.78 3.48 1.15
N THR A 40 -3.77 3.19 0.28
CA THR A 40 -4.87 2.29 0.62
C THR A 40 -4.37 0.87 0.94
N ILE A 41 -3.44 0.33 0.13
CA ILE A 41 -2.79 -0.96 0.37
C ILE A 41 -2.09 -0.97 1.74
N ILE A 42 -1.25 0.04 2.00
CA ILE A 42 -0.45 0.12 3.23
C ILE A 42 -1.36 0.27 4.45
N LYS A 43 -2.41 1.10 4.37
CA LYS A 43 -3.36 1.29 5.47
C LYS A 43 -4.05 -0.03 5.82
N GLN A 44 -4.52 -0.78 4.82
CA GLN A 44 -5.16 -2.07 5.06
C GLN A 44 -4.17 -3.11 5.59
N LEU A 45 -2.91 -3.08 5.11
CA LEU A 45 -1.86 -3.91 5.67
C LEU A 45 -1.59 -3.60 7.14
N GLU A 46 -1.55 -2.33 7.55
CA GLU A 46 -1.37 -1.96 8.95
C GLU A 46 -2.55 -2.44 9.81
N GLU A 47 -3.79 -2.34 9.31
CA GLU A 47 -4.97 -2.87 10.01
C GLU A 47 -4.88 -4.39 10.19
N CYS A 48 -4.46 -5.13 9.15
CA CYS A 48 -4.28 -6.59 9.23
C CYS A 48 -3.12 -6.96 10.16
N PHE A 49 -2.03 -6.20 10.12
CA PHE A 49 -0.88 -6.41 11.00
C PHE A 49 -1.26 -6.17 12.45
N ALA A 50 -1.97 -5.08 12.76
CA ALA A 50 -2.41 -4.75 14.12
C ALA A 50 -3.28 -5.86 14.75
N LEU A 51 -4.12 -6.51 13.95
CA LEU A 51 -4.95 -7.65 14.40
C LEU A 51 -4.11 -8.89 14.71
N ASN A 52 -3.03 -9.11 13.96
CA ASN A 52 -2.19 -10.30 14.07
C ASN A 52 -0.88 -10.07 14.82
N ALA A 53 -0.62 -8.86 15.34
CA ALA A 53 0.66 -8.50 15.95
C ALA A 53 1.03 -9.34 17.19
N SER A 54 0.03 -9.97 17.84
CA SER A 54 0.22 -10.86 18.98
C SER A 54 0.21 -12.35 18.60
N SER A 55 0.08 -12.70 17.32
CA SER A 55 0.10 -14.09 16.89
C SER A 55 1.53 -14.65 16.89
N ASN A 56 1.66 -15.97 17.02
CA ASN A 56 2.97 -16.62 16.96
C ASN A 56 3.59 -16.55 15.55
N ASP A 57 2.75 -16.48 14.52
CA ASP A 57 3.17 -16.32 13.12
C ASP A 57 2.52 -15.06 12.54
N VAL A 58 3.04 -13.91 12.96
CA VAL A 58 2.55 -12.59 12.54
C VAL A 58 2.61 -12.44 11.02
N PHE A 59 3.64 -12.99 10.38
CA PHE A 59 3.86 -12.84 8.95
C PHE A 59 2.82 -13.62 8.14
N GLU A 60 2.68 -14.92 8.39
CA GLU A 60 1.73 -15.75 7.66
C GLU A 60 0.29 -15.33 7.96
N SER A 61 -0.02 -15.04 9.23
CA SER A 61 -1.37 -14.63 9.64
C SER A 61 -1.78 -13.30 8.98
N THR A 62 -0.87 -12.33 8.92
CA THR A 62 -1.14 -11.02 8.26
C THR A 62 -1.31 -11.17 6.76
N CYS A 63 -0.47 -11.99 6.10
CA CYS A 63 -0.61 -12.28 4.67
C CYS A 63 -1.97 -12.91 4.37
N ASN A 64 -2.33 -13.95 5.12
CA ASN A 64 -3.59 -14.67 4.92
C ASN A 64 -4.80 -13.75 5.13
N GLU A 65 -4.80 -12.95 6.19
CA GLU A 65 -5.88 -11.98 6.45
C GLU A 65 -5.97 -10.93 5.32
N PHE A 66 -4.84 -10.40 4.86
CA PHE A 66 -4.79 -9.39 3.80
C PHE A 66 -5.32 -9.90 2.46
N PHE A 67 -4.95 -11.13 2.05
CA PHE A 67 -5.44 -11.72 0.80
C PHE A 67 -6.86 -12.28 0.89
N THR A 68 -7.33 -12.61 2.10
CA THR A 68 -8.72 -13.04 2.34
C THR A 68 -9.68 -11.86 2.33
N ARG A 69 -9.24 -10.68 2.79
CA ARG A 69 -10.01 -9.45 2.65
C ARG A 69 -10.08 -9.08 1.17
N ASN A 70 -11.30 -9.02 0.64
CA ASN A 70 -11.53 -8.50 -0.71
C ASN A 70 -11.09 -7.04 -0.79
N LEU A 71 -9.88 -6.81 -1.28
CA LEU A 71 -9.37 -5.50 -1.62
C LEU A 71 -10.17 -5.01 -2.82
N ASN A 72 -11.08 -4.07 -2.59
CA ASN A 72 -11.82 -3.41 -3.68
C ASN A 72 -10.93 -2.38 -4.41
N ILE A 73 -9.65 -2.71 -4.60
CA ILE A 73 -8.66 -1.84 -5.23
C ILE A 73 -8.67 -2.14 -6.72
N LYS A 74 -9.18 -1.19 -7.50
CA LYS A 74 -9.19 -1.27 -8.96
C LYS A 74 -7.80 -0.93 -9.49
N PHE A 75 -6.95 -1.93 -9.65
CA PHE A 75 -5.72 -1.75 -10.41
C PHE A 75 -5.94 -2.07 -11.89
N ASN A 76 -5.59 -1.14 -12.76
CA ASN A 76 -5.55 -1.40 -14.20
C ASN A 76 -4.16 -1.94 -14.59
N PHE A 77 -3.81 -3.15 -14.11
CA PHE A 77 -2.63 -3.83 -14.62
C PHE A 77 -2.94 -4.46 -15.97
N THR A 78 -2.10 -4.17 -16.98
CA THR A 78 -2.16 -4.83 -18.28
C THR A 78 -1.69 -6.28 -18.23
N ILE A 79 -0.93 -6.65 -17.19
CA ILE A 79 -0.34 -7.98 -16.99
C ILE A 79 -0.61 -8.42 -15.54
N GLN A 80 -1.36 -9.50 -15.37
CA GLN A 80 -1.75 -10.02 -14.04
C GLN A 80 -0.56 -10.56 -13.23
N GLU A 81 0.45 -11.13 -13.88
CA GLU A 81 1.63 -11.66 -13.19
C GLU A 81 2.40 -10.57 -12.45
N HIS A 82 2.63 -9.42 -13.10
CA HIS A 82 3.26 -8.27 -12.47
C HIS A 82 2.44 -7.71 -11.31
N GLN A 83 1.10 -7.74 -11.39
CA GLN A 83 0.25 -7.34 -10.26
C GLN A 83 0.53 -8.22 -9.03
N LYS A 84 0.57 -9.54 -9.23
CA LYS A 84 0.83 -10.50 -8.15
C LYS A 84 2.23 -10.32 -7.58
N GLU A 85 3.24 -10.17 -8.44
CA GLU A 85 4.62 -9.94 -8.03
C GLU A 85 4.76 -8.64 -7.21
N MET A 86 4.21 -7.53 -7.70
CA MET A 86 4.26 -6.24 -7.00
C MET A 86 3.55 -6.28 -5.66
N LEU A 87 2.34 -6.85 -5.59
CA LEU A 87 1.63 -7.01 -4.33
C LEU A 87 2.41 -7.88 -3.34
N THR A 88 2.97 -8.99 -3.81
CA THR A 88 3.80 -9.88 -2.97
C THR A 88 5.00 -9.14 -2.40
N ASN A 89 5.68 -8.34 -3.23
CA ASN A 89 6.83 -7.53 -2.81
C ASN A 89 6.42 -6.44 -1.79
N ILE A 90 5.32 -5.72 -2.03
CA ILE A 90 4.82 -4.68 -1.12
C ILE A 90 4.48 -5.28 0.24
N VAL A 91 3.69 -6.37 0.26
CA VAL A 91 3.25 -7.03 1.49
C VAL A 91 4.44 -7.57 2.26
N SER A 92 5.32 -8.33 1.60
CA SER A 92 6.49 -8.94 2.23
C SER A 92 7.43 -7.89 2.83
N TYR A 93 7.70 -6.82 2.07
CA TYR A 93 8.56 -5.74 2.51
C TYR A 93 7.95 -4.99 3.70
N TYR A 94 6.65 -4.66 3.64
CA TYR A 94 5.97 -3.93 4.70
C TYR A 94 5.99 -4.69 6.02
N ILE A 95 5.56 -5.95 6.02
CA ILE A 95 5.48 -6.77 7.24
C ILE A 95 6.89 -6.97 7.82
N THR A 96 7.88 -7.27 6.98
CA THR A 96 9.28 -7.42 7.42
C THR A 96 9.81 -6.15 8.08
N MET A 97 9.50 -4.98 7.53
CA MET A 97 9.90 -3.69 8.12
C MET A 97 9.15 -3.39 9.41
N ARG A 98 7.90 -3.82 9.55
CA ARG A 98 7.05 -3.54 10.71
C ARG A 98 7.34 -4.43 11.92
N MET A 99 7.83 -5.64 11.69
CA MET A 99 8.29 -6.57 12.73
C MET A 99 9.65 -6.19 13.34
N ARG A 100 10.41 -5.31 12.69
CA ARG A 100 11.68 -4.76 13.20
C ARG A 100 11.43 -3.62 14.17
#